data_AF-A0A2J8XL74-F1
#
_entry.id   AF-A0A2J8XL74-F1
#
_cell.length_a   1.000
_cell.length_b   1.000
_cell.length_c   1.000
_cell.angle_alpha   90.00
_cell.angle_beta   90.00
_cell.angle_gamma   90.00
#
_symmetry.space_group_name_H-M   'P 1'
#
loop_
_entity.id
_entity.type
_entity.pdbx_description
1 polymer ?
#
loop_
_entity_poly.entity_id
_entity_poly.type
_entity_poly.pdbx_seq_one_letter_code
_entity_poly.pdbx_strand_id
1 'polypeptide(L)'
;MVQHCEALNRSVQVVNLDPAAEHFNYSVMADIRELIEVDDVMEDDSLRFGPNGGLVFCMEYFANNFDWLENCLGHVEDDYILFDCPGQIELYTHLPVMKQLVQQLEQWEFRVCGVFLVDSQFMVESFKFISGILAALSAMISLEIPQVNIMTKMDLLSK
;
A
#
# COMPACT_ATOMS: atom_id res chain seq x y z
N MET A 1 -0.19 14.08 -3.47
CA MET A 1 1.19 13.81 -3.91
C MET A 1 1.33 13.96 -5.42
N VAL A 2 0.47 13.29 -6.21
CA VAL A 2 0.42 13.38 -7.69
C VAL A 2 0.48 14.82 -8.21
N GLN A 3 -0.44 15.69 -7.78
CA GLN A 3 -0.46 17.11 -8.17
C GLN A 3 0.84 17.86 -7.88
N HIS A 4 1.56 17.49 -6.81
CA HIS A 4 2.84 18.10 -6.48
C HIS A 4 3.96 17.64 -7.43
N CYS A 5 3.96 16.35 -7.80
CA CYS A 5 4.89 15.80 -8.77
C CYS A 5 4.65 16.35 -10.18
N GLU A 6 3.38 16.48 -10.58
CA GLU A 6 2.98 17.14 -11.84
C GLU A 6 3.46 18.60 -11.88
N ALA A 7 3.29 19.35 -10.78
CA ALA A 7 3.79 20.72 -10.67
C ALA A 7 5.33 20.82 -10.76
N LEU A 8 6.04 19.74 -10.44
CA LEU A 8 7.49 19.62 -10.57
C LEU A 8 7.94 19.00 -11.91
N ASN A 9 7.03 18.78 -12.87
CA ASN A 9 7.26 18.10 -14.14
C ASN A 9 7.90 16.71 -13.99
N ARG A 10 7.47 15.95 -12.97
CA ARG A 10 7.82 14.54 -12.81
C ARG A 10 6.62 13.69 -13.18
N SER A 11 6.81 12.78 -14.13
CA SER A 11 5.81 11.76 -14.45
C SER A 11 5.71 10.78 -13.29
N VAL A 12 4.49 10.59 -12.80
CA VAL A 12 4.19 9.69 -11.69
C VAL A 12 2.91 8.95 -12.02
N GLN A 13 2.99 7.62 -11.98
CA GLN A 13 1.86 6.73 -12.16
C GLN A 13 1.42 6.21 -10.79
N VAL A 14 0.12 6.05 -10.58
CA VAL A 14 -0.42 5.54 -9.31
C VAL A 14 -1.09 4.20 -9.53
N VAL A 15 -0.75 3.21 -8.71
CA VAL A 15 -1.40 1.91 -8.66
C VAL A 15 -2.15 1.82 -7.33
N ASN A 16 -3.45 1.61 -7.38
CA ASN A 16 -4.24 1.31 -6.19
C ASN A 16 -4.22 -0.20 -5.90
N LEU A 17 -3.77 -0.55 -4.70
CA LEU A 17 -3.79 -1.90 -4.15
C LEU A 17 -4.73 -2.02 -2.94
N ASP A 18 -5.50 -0.98 -2.59
CA ASP A 18 -6.54 -1.08 -1.57
C ASP A 18 -7.91 -1.43 -2.18
N PRO A 19 -8.41 -2.66 -1.98
CA PRO A 19 -9.71 -3.08 -2.52
C PRO A 19 -10.90 -2.45 -1.76
N ALA A 20 -10.65 -1.80 -0.62
CA ALA A 20 -11.66 -1.07 0.15
C ALA A 20 -11.65 0.45 -0.13
N ALA A 21 -10.87 0.91 -1.12
CA ALA A 21 -10.84 2.32 -1.50
C ALA A 21 -12.18 2.76 -2.13
N GLU A 22 -12.72 3.90 -1.69
CA GLU A 22 -14.01 4.40 -2.21
C GLU A 22 -13.84 5.34 -3.41
N HIS A 23 -13.01 6.38 -3.30
CA HIS A 23 -12.90 7.45 -4.30
C HIS A 23 -11.48 8.01 -4.45
N PHE A 24 -11.05 8.17 -5.71
CA PHE A 24 -9.78 8.82 -6.07
C PHE A 24 -10.03 10.20 -6.69
N ASN A 25 -9.23 11.18 -6.28
CA ASN A 25 -9.21 12.52 -6.89
C ASN A 25 -8.08 12.68 -7.93
N TYR A 26 -7.55 11.56 -8.42
CA TYR A 26 -6.40 11.48 -9.32
C TYR A 26 -6.55 10.26 -10.24
N SER A 27 -5.83 10.26 -11.38
CA SER A 27 -5.82 9.12 -12.29
C SER A 27 -5.00 7.98 -11.70
N VAL A 28 -5.55 6.77 -11.74
CA VAL A 28 -4.85 5.53 -11.41
C VAL A 28 -4.53 4.78 -12.70
N MET A 29 -3.34 4.19 -12.77
CA MET A 29 -2.87 3.33 -13.85
C MET A 29 -3.46 1.93 -13.74
N ALA A 30 -3.55 1.43 -12.51
CA ALA A 30 -4.11 0.12 -12.20
C ALA A 30 -4.88 0.21 -10.88
N ASP A 31 -6.00 -0.50 -10.80
CA ASP A 31 -6.86 -0.52 -9.63
C ASP A 31 -7.23 -1.96 -9.30
N ILE A 32 -6.80 -2.44 -8.13
CA ILE A 32 -7.05 -3.82 -7.67
C ILE A 32 -8.54 -4.18 -7.67
N ARG A 33 -9.44 -3.20 -7.58
CA ARG A 33 -10.89 -3.41 -7.64
C ARG A 33 -11.35 -3.99 -8.99
N GLU A 34 -10.61 -3.75 -10.08
CA GLU A 34 -10.88 -4.39 -11.37
C GLU A 34 -10.54 -5.89 -11.37
N LEU A 35 -9.72 -6.35 -10.42
CA LEU A 35 -9.38 -7.75 -10.20
C LEU A 35 -10.28 -8.40 -9.15
N ILE A 36 -10.47 -7.74 -8.00
CA ILE A 36 -11.28 -8.23 -6.88
C ILE A 36 -11.73 -7.08 -5.97
N GLU A 37 -13.03 -7.01 -5.68
CA GLU A 37 -13.62 -6.04 -4.75
C GLU A 37 -13.94 -6.68 -3.40
N VAL A 38 -13.72 -5.95 -2.30
CA VAL A 38 -13.95 -6.48 -0.95
C VAL A 38 -15.43 -6.72 -0.65
N ASP A 39 -16.31 -5.90 -1.23
CA ASP A 39 -17.75 -6.00 -1.05
C ASP A 39 -18.28 -7.30 -1.68
N ASP A 40 -17.85 -7.65 -2.89
CA ASP A 40 -18.18 -8.92 -3.55
C ASP A 40 -17.79 -10.14 -2.71
N VAL A 41 -16.61 -10.09 -2.07
CA VAL A 41 -16.11 -11.17 -1.20
C VAL A 41 -16.91 -11.27 0.09
N MET A 42 -17.38 -10.15 0.62
CA MET A 42 -18.19 -10.09 1.85
C MET A 42 -19.64 -10.49 1.62
N GLU A 43 -20.19 -10.25 0.42
CA GLU A 43 -21.53 -10.67 0.02
C GLU A 43 -21.62 -12.16 -0.34
N ASP A 44 -20.48 -12.84 -0.54
CA ASP A 44 -20.45 -14.29 -0.78
C ASP A 44 -20.86 -15.08 0.49
N ASP A 45 -22.10 -15.57 0.46
CA ASP A 45 -22.71 -16.41 1.50
C ASP A 45 -21.92 -17.69 1.84
N SER A 46 -21.04 -18.16 0.95
CA SER A 46 -20.21 -19.35 1.16
C SER A 46 -18.96 -19.07 1.99
N LEU A 47 -18.41 -17.85 1.92
CA LEU A 47 -17.18 -17.44 2.59
C LEU A 47 -17.46 -16.84 3.97
N ARG A 48 -18.54 -16.05 4.10
CA ARG A 48 -18.98 -15.41 5.36
C ARG A 48 -17.86 -14.66 6.08
N PHE A 49 -17.03 -13.95 5.32
CA PHE A 49 -15.94 -13.15 5.88
C PHE A 49 -16.47 -11.83 6.47
N GLY A 50 -15.82 -11.37 7.54
CA GLY A 50 -15.94 -9.98 7.99
C GLY A 50 -14.98 -9.06 7.22
N PRO A 51 -15.02 -7.73 7.44
CA PRO A 51 -14.23 -6.76 6.68
C PRO A 51 -12.73 -7.06 6.58
N ASN A 52 -12.09 -7.40 7.69
CA ASN A 52 -10.67 -7.76 7.70
C ASN A 52 -10.39 -9.11 7.01
N GLY A 53 -11.32 -10.07 7.13
CA GLY A 53 -11.19 -11.37 6.46
C GLY A 53 -11.32 -11.24 4.94
N GLY A 54 -12.25 -10.40 4.49
CA GLY A 54 -12.42 -10.07 3.07
C GLY A 54 -11.17 -9.39 2.51
N LEU A 55 -10.60 -8.44 3.24
CA LEU A 55 -9.36 -7.77 2.83
C LEU A 55 -8.19 -8.75 2.69
N VAL A 56 -8.00 -9.64 3.68
CA VAL A 56 -6.95 -10.68 3.61
C VAL A 56 -7.14 -11.57 2.40
N PHE A 57 -8.37 -12.02 2.13
CA PHE A 57 -8.69 -12.83 0.97
C PHE A 57 -8.39 -12.09 -0.35
N CYS A 58 -8.78 -10.82 -0.47
CA CYS A 58 -8.48 -10.00 -1.64
C CYS A 58 -6.97 -9.93 -1.91
N MET A 59 -6.18 -9.71 -0.85
CA MET A 59 -4.73 -9.63 -0.95
C MET A 59 -4.09 -10.99 -1.29
N GLU A 60 -4.60 -12.10 -0.75
CA GLU A 60 -4.16 -13.44 -1.15
C GLU A 60 -4.53 -13.76 -2.60
N TYR A 61 -5.72 -13.37 -3.06
CA TYR A 61 -6.13 -13.52 -4.45
C TYR A 61 -5.21 -12.71 -5.37
N PHE A 62 -4.92 -11.46 -5.02
CA PHE A 62 -3.97 -10.62 -5.74
C PHE A 62 -2.56 -11.24 -5.80
N ALA A 63 -2.06 -11.81 -4.70
CA ALA A 63 -0.75 -12.48 -4.68
C ALA A 63 -0.67 -13.69 -5.63
N ASN A 64 -1.79 -14.35 -5.92
CA ASN A 64 -1.87 -15.45 -6.87
C ASN A 64 -2.02 -14.97 -8.33
N ASN A 65 -2.22 -13.67 -8.57
CA ASN A 65 -2.50 -13.10 -9.89
C ASN A 65 -1.61 -11.89 -10.19
N PHE A 66 -0.32 -11.92 -9.83
CA PHE A 66 0.61 -10.83 -10.15
C PHE A 66 0.76 -10.57 -11.65
N ASP A 67 0.51 -11.55 -12.50
CA ASP A 67 0.48 -11.37 -13.96
C ASP A 67 -0.52 -10.28 -14.38
N TRP A 68 -1.63 -10.11 -13.66
CA TRP A 68 -2.57 -9.00 -13.90
C TRP A 68 -1.87 -7.65 -13.71
N LEU A 69 -1.12 -7.49 -12.61
CA LEU A 69 -0.38 -6.26 -12.34
C LEU A 69 0.72 -6.03 -13.38
N GLU A 70 1.46 -7.07 -13.77
CA GLU A 70 2.50 -6.98 -14.80
C GLU A 70 1.92 -6.44 -16.13
N ASN A 71 0.76 -6.97 -16.54
CA ASN A 71 0.07 -6.52 -17.74
C ASN A 71 -0.42 -5.07 -17.62
N CYS A 72 -0.90 -4.65 -16.46
CA CYS A 72 -1.33 -3.27 -16.22
C CYS A 72 -0.15 -2.28 -16.20
N LEU A 73 0.99 -2.67 -15.61
CA LEU A 73 2.20 -1.85 -15.61
C LEU A 73 2.75 -1.72 -17.03
N GLY A 74 2.81 -2.82 -17.79
CA GLY A 74 3.36 -2.81 -19.14
C GLY A 74 4.82 -2.34 -19.18
N HIS A 75 5.24 -1.74 -20.29
CA HIS A 75 6.57 -1.13 -20.41
C HIS A 75 6.52 0.33 -19.97
N VAL A 76 6.85 0.57 -18.70
CA VAL A 76 7.03 1.92 -18.17
C VAL A 76 8.53 2.26 -18.17
N GLU A 77 8.95 3.19 -19.03
CA GLU A 77 10.33 3.70 -19.02
C GLU A 77 10.44 4.94 -18.14
N ASP A 78 11.39 4.93 -17.19
CA ASP A 78 11.85 6.09 -16.40
C ASP A 78 10.83 6.86 -15.52
N ASP A 79 9.62 6.30 -15.29
CA ASP A 79 8.61 6.93 -14.44
C ASP A 79 8.61 6.39 -13.00
N TYR A 80 8.24 7.26 -12.04
CA TYR A 80 7.98 6.82 -10.67
C TYR A 80 6.60 6.18 -10.59
N ILE A 81 6.51 5.02 -9.94
CA ILE A 81 5.23 4.35 -9.65
C ILE A 81 4.97 4.44 -8.16
N LEU A 82 3.81 4.98 -7.80
CA LEU A 82 3.31 5.03 -6.43
C LEU A 82 2.28 3.94 -6.24
N PHE A 83 2.57 3.02 -5.33
CA PHE A 83 1.60 2.03 -4.89
C PHE A 83 0.85 2.60 -3.67
N ASP A 84 -0.45 2.82 -3.82
CA ASP A 84 -1.35 3.13 -2.71
C ASP A 84 -1.83 1.79 -2.13
N CYS A 85 -1.32 1.44 -0.96
CA CYS A 85 -1.48 0.11 -0.39
C CYS A 85 -2.50 0.14 0.77
N PRO A 86 -3.13 -0.99 1.10
CA PRO A 86 -4.12 -1.03 2.18
C PRO A 86 -3.54 -0.55 3.52
N GLY A 87 -4.36 0.15 4.31
CA GLY A 87 -3.95 0.75 5.58
C GLY A 87 -3.78 -0.23 6.76
N GLN A 88 -4.19 -1.50 6.61
CA GLN A 88 -4.15 -2.48 7.70
C GLN A 88 -2.73 -3.03 7.87
N ILE A 89 -2.14 -2.81 9.05
CA ILE A 89 -0.74 -3.13 9.32
C ILE A 89 -0.46 -4.64 9.32
N GLU A 90 -1.47 -5.45 9.61
CA GLU A 90 -1.42 -6.90 9.66
C GLU A 90 -0.97 -7.51 8.32
N LEU A 91 -1.26 -6.83 7.20
CA LEU A 91 -0.84 -7.24 5.86
C LEU A 91 0.67 -7.13 5.63
N TYR A 92 1.36 -6.33 6.44
CA TYR A 92 2.80 -6.09 6.35
C TYR A 92 3.60 -6.83 7.43
N THR A 93 2.93 -7.34 8.46
CA THR A 93 3.58 -8.03 9.58
C THR A 93 3.29 -9.52 9.62
N HIS A 94 2.07 -9.96 9.32
CA HIS A 94 1.62 -11.34 9.51
C HIS A 94 1.38 -12.11 8.21
N LEU A 95 1.20 -11.42 7.09
CA LEU A 95 0.95 -12.02 5.79
C LEU A 95 2.13 -11.79 4.83
N PRO A 96 2.53 -12.80 4.05
CA PRO A 96 3.67 -12.68 3.15
C PRO A 96 3.34 -11.88 1.87
N VAL A 97 2.08 -11.48 1.65
CA VAL A 97 1.61 -10.87 0.40
C VAL A 97 2.44 -9.65 0.00
N MET A 98 2.63 -8.69 0.92
CA MET A 98 3.39 -7.47 0.60
C MET A 98 4.87 -7.77 0.36
N LYS A 99 5.45 -8.76 1.06
CA LYS A 99 6.82 -9.21 0.80
C LYS A 99 6.93 -9.87 -0.58
N GLN A 100 5.96 -10.70 -0.96
CA GLN A 100 5.91 -11.34 -2.28
C GLN A 100 5.77 -10.29 -3.39
N LEU A 101 4.92 -9.28 -3.20
CA LEU A 101 4.80 -8.16 -4.15
C LEU A 101 6.14 -7.44 -4.33
N VAL A 102 6.83 -7.10 -3.24
CA VAL A 102 8.15 -6.46 -3.30
C VAL A 102 9.14 -7.31 -4.09
N GLN A 103 9.22 -8.61 -3.78
CA GLN A 103 10.11 -9.55 -4.49
C GLN A 103 9.76 -9.65 -5.98
N GLN A 104 8.48 -9.61 -6.32
CA GLN A 104 8.01 -9.65 -7.69
C GLN A 104 8.40 -8.36 -8.45
N LEU A 105 8.21 -7.20 -7.83
CA LEU A 105 8.63 -5.91 -8.40
C LEU A 105 10.15 -5.86 -8.63
N GLU A 106 10.95 -6.38 -7.69
CA GLU A 106 12.40 -6.49 -7.87
C GLU A 106 12.80 -7.44 -9.01
N GLN A 107 12.05 -8.54 -9.21
CA GLN A 107 12.25 -9.45 -10.35
C GLN A 107 11.92 -8.78 -11.70
N TRP A 108 10.96 -7.86 -11.71
CA TRP A 108 10.66 -6.99 -12.84
C TRP A 108 11.61 -5.78 -12.95
N GLU A 109 12.74 -5.82 -12.27
CA GLU A 109 13.82 -4.82 -12.29
C GLU A 109 13.43 -3.43 -11.72
N PHE A 110 12.33 -3.33 -10.95
CA PHE A 110 12.01 -2.10 -10.24
C PHE A 110 12.93 -1.89 -9.03
N ARG A 111 13.26 -0.62 -8.78
CA ARG A 111 13.94 -0.20 -7.54
C ARG A 111 12.90 0.19 -6.51
N VAL A 112 12.66 -0.70 -5.54
CA VAL A 112 11.61 -0.53 -4.54
C VAL A 112 12.10 0.26 -3.32
N CYS A 113 11.27 1.15 -2.80
CA CYS A 113 11.49 1.85 -1.53
C CYS A 113 10.14 1.99 -0.79
N GLY A 114 10.13 1.62 0.48
CA GLY A 114 8.95 1.74 1.34
C GLY A 114 8.84 3.15 1.92
N VAL A 115 7.63 3.69 1.94
CA VAL A 115 7.31 4.95 2.64
C VAL A 115 6.35 4.63 3.77
N PHE A 116 6.84 4.63 5.01
CA PHE A 116 6.02 4.30 6.17
C PHE A 116 5.48 5.58 6.82
N LEU A 117 4.16 5.72 6.80
CA LEU A 117 3.48 6.91 7.31
C LEU A 117 3.13 6.73 8.79
N VAL A 118 3.60 7.64 9.64
CA VAL A 118 3.27 7.69 11.07
C VAL A 118 2.43 8.94 11.31
N ASP A 119 1.26 8.79 11.95
CA ASP A 119 0.41 9.93 12.29
C ASP A 119 1.04 10.77 13.42
N SER A 120 1.07 12.08 13.25
CA SER A 120 1.54 13.07 14.24
C SER A 120 1.01 12.86 15.65
N GLN A 121 -0.20 12.33 15.82
CA GLN A 121 -0.80 12.07 17.14
C GLN A 121 -0.01 11.03 17.95
N PHE A 122 0.78 10.18 17.29
CA PHE A 122 1.68 9.24 17.98
C PHE A 122 2.79 9.95 18.75
N MET A 123 3.10 11.21 18.43
CA MET A 123 4.09 12.02 19.15
C MET A 123 3.60 12.57 20.48
N VAL A 124 2.28 12.59 20.70
CA VAL A 124 1.68 13.25 21.88
C VAL A 124 1.98 12.45 23.16
N GLU A 125 2.03 11.12 23.05
CA GLU A 125 2.24 10.23 24.18
C GLU A 125 3.43 9.30 23.92
N SER A 126 4.39 9.23 24.85
CA SER A 126 5.65 8.50 24.66
C SER A 126 5.46 7.01 24.31
N PHE A 127 4.44 6.37 24.88
CA PHE A 127 4.17 4.96 24.58
C PHE A 127 3.64 4.77 23.15
N LYS A 128 2.79 5.68 22.65
CA LYS A 128 2.34 5.65 21.25
C LYS A 128 3.51 5.83 20.31
N PHE A 129 4.40 6.78 20.59
CA PHE A 129 5.59 7.02 19.79
C PHE A 129 6.47 5.76 19.67
N ILE A 130 6.76 5.12 20.81
CA ILE A 130 7.54 3.87 20.83
C ILE A 130 6.84 2.77 20.04
N SER A 131 5.53 2.58 20.24
CA SER A 131 4.74 1.60 19.47
C SER A 131 4.79 1.87 17.96
N GLY A 132 4.68 3.14 17.54
CA GLY A 132 4.77 3.52 16.13
C GLY A 132 6.14 3.24 15.51
N ILE A 133 7.23 3.52 16.24
CA ILE A 133 8.58 3.20 15.76
C ILE A 133 8.81 1.69 15.66
N LEU A 134 8.36 0.93 16.66
CA LEU A 134 8.48 -0.53 16.64
C LEU A 134 7.69 -1.14 15.48
N ALA A 135 6.50 -0.62 15.20
CA ALA A 135 5.70 -0.99 14.04
C ALA A 135 6.43 -0.68 12.72
N ALA A 136 6.98 0.53 12.57
CA ALA A 136 7.75 0.92 11.39
C ALA A 136 8.99 0.04 11.19
N LEU A 137 9.72 -0.26 12.28
CA LEU A 137 10.88 -1.15 12.24
C LEU A 137 10.48 -2.59 11.87
N SER A 138 9.36 -3.08 12.41
CA SER A 138 8.83 -4.40 12.08
C SER A 138 8.51 -4.50 10.59
N ALA A 139 7.84 -3.49 10.02
CA ALA A 139 7.53 -3.46 8.59
C ALA A 139 8.81 -3.43 7.74
N MET A 140 9.81 -2.62 8.12
CA MET A 140 11.10 -2.55 7.42
C MET A 140 11.81 -3.92 7.39
N ILE A 141 11.83 -4.63 8.52
CA ILE A 141 12.45 -5.96 8.61
C ILE A 141 11.64 -6.98 7.81
N SER A 142 10.31 -6.94 7.89
CA SER A 142 9.45 -7.89 7.17
C SER A 142 9.54 -7.74 5.65
N LEU A 143 9.60 -6.50 5.14
CA LEU A 143 9.66 -6.22 3.70
C LEU A 143 11.09 -6.28 3.13
N GLU A 144 12.12 -6.16 3.97
CA GLU A 144 13.54 -6.24 3.58
C GLU A 144 13.99 -5.17 2.56
N ILE A 145 13.32 -4.01 2.54
CA ILE A 145 13.59 -2.89 1.62
C ILE A 145 14.07 -1.63 2.34
N PRO A 146 14.74 -0.70 1.62
CA PRO A 146 14.96 0.65 2.12
C PRO A 146 13.62 1.31 2.46
N GLN A 147 13.48 1.80 3.70
CA GLN A 147 12.27 2.43 4.19
C GLN A 147 12.53 3.86 4.65
N VAL A 148 11.66 4.79 4.24
CA VAL A 148 11.62 6.17 4.71
C VAL A 148 10.40 6.34 5.62
N ASN A 149 10.65 6.64 6.90
CA ASN A 149 9.58 6.93 7.85
C ASN A 149 9.18 8.41 7.76
N ILE A 150 7.90 8.68 7.51
CA ILE A 150 7.37 10.05 7.37
C ILE A 150 6.33 10.31 8.44
N MET A 151 6.53 11.36 9.22
CA MET A 151 5.51 11.90 10.11
C MET A 151 4.49 12.70 9.29
N THR A 152 3.22 12.30 9.35
CA THR A 152 2.09 12.88 8.61
C THR A 152 1.16 13.67 9.51
N LYS A 153 0.30 14.51 8.91
CA LYS A 153 -0.69 15.33 9.60
C LYS A 153 -0.12 16.29 10.66
N MET A 154 1.12 16.74 10.45
CA MET A 154 1.81 17.67 11.35
C MET A 154 1.07 19.00 11.53
N ASP A 155 0.19 19.37 10.60
CA ASP A 155 -0.71 20.51 10.66
C ASP A 155 -1.76 20.40 11.78
N LEU A 156 -2.06 19.19 12.27
CA LEU A 156 -2.99 18.96 13.36
C LEU A 156 -2.37 19.16 14.75
N LEU A 157 -1.05 19.26 14.84
CA LEU A 157 -0.37 19.56 16.10
C LEU A 157 -0.47 21.06 16.40
N SER A 158 -0.93 21.39 17.61
CA SER A 158 -0.86 22.76 18.11
C SER A 158 0.60 23.20 18.24
N LYS A 159 0.89 24.43 17.81
CA LYS A 159 2.20 25.07 18.00
C LYS A 159 2.59 25.19 19.47
#